data_AF-A0A087SPX8-F1
#
_entry.id   AF-A0A087SPX8-F1
#
_cell.length_a   1.000
_cell.length_b   1.000
_cell.length_c   1.000
_cell.angle_alpha   90.00
_cell.angle_beta   90.00
_cell.angle_gamma   90.00
#
_symmetry.space_group_name_H-M   'P 1'
#
loop_
_entity.id
_entity.type
_entity.pdbx_description
1 polymer ?
#
loop_
_entity_poly.entity_id
_entity_poly.type
_entity_poly.pdbx_seq_one_letter_code
_entity_poly.pdbx_strand_id
1 'polypeptide(L)'
;MPQVRPFVMDGWRRSSIPSLNHAGGDEIEASVQACPKRFRDDIAALFPSIDIKDLFILMTCQKSRVDLVGRGPEVEEEKDRLLERFFFLAKAVVRRLEASGYWADYIDPCSGMSMVHRDTCAVYDEVAALCALCSFRIQNAGCCKVALHPSWGSWVYPATIFAKAPAEVVEAVWQETLMTLKPRHPPYCECCGGKRPGILTGPGV
;
A
#
# COMPACT_ATOMS: atom_id res chain seq x y z
N MET A 1 -12.26 -20.82 18.59
CA MET A 1 -12.45 -19.39 18.89
C MET A 1 -11.15 -18.68 18.62
N PRO A 2 -11.06 -17.73 17.68
CA PRO A 2 -9.82 -17.02 17.42
C PRO A 2 -9.50 -16.15 18.64
N GLN A 3 -8.31 -16.36 19.19
CA GLN A 3 -7.81 -15.63 20.35
C GLN A 3 -7.35 -14.24 19.90
N VAL A 4 -8.11 -13.21 20.28
CA VAL A 4 -7.73 -11.80 20.14
C VAL A 4 -6.58 -11.53 21.10
N ARG A 5 -5.39 -11.24 20.58
CA ARG A 5 -4.24 -10.84 21.43
C ARG A 5 -4.46 -9.41 21.96
N PRO A 6 -4.01 -9.08 23.17
CA PRO A 6 -4.16 -7.73 23.71
C PRO A 6 -3.42 -6.71 22.85
N PHE A 7 -4.12 -5.61 22.58
CA PHE A 7 -3.64 -4.40 21.91
C PHE A 7 -2.41 -3.81 22.62
N VAL A 8 -1.29 -3.69 21.92
CA VAL A 8 -0.11 -2.93 22.40
C VAL A 8 -0.25 -1.50 21.89
N MET A 9 -0.50 -0.58 22.83
CA MET A 9 -0.39 0.86 22.60
C MET A 9 1.07 1.23 22.39
N ASP A 10 1.42 1.65 21.17
CA ASP A 10 2.30 2.78 20.83
C ASP A 10 2.81 2.64 19.40
N GLY A 11 2.23 3.42 18.49
CA GLY A 11 2.68 3.53 17.09
C GLY A 11 1.68 4.24 16.21
N TRP A 12 0.42 3.82 16.26
CA TRP A 12 -0.64 4.39 15.44
C TRP A 12 -1.37 5.52 16.19
N ARG A 13 -0.84 6.76 16.15
CA ARG A 13 -1.54 7.91 16.74
C ARG A 13 -2.81 8.24 15.92
N ARG A 14 -3.97 7.88 16.47
CA ARG A 14 -5.34 8.33 16.10
C ARG A 14 -5.80 8.01 14.66
N SER A 15 -5.86 6.74 14.31
CA SER A 15 -7.01 6.20 13.58
C SER A 15 -7.03 4.69 13.79
N SER A 16 -8.12 4.24 14.40
CA SER A 16 -8.43 2.86 14.72
C SER A 16 -8.74 2.09 13.45
N ILE A 17 -7.81 1.26 12.96
CA ILE A 17 -8.12 0.24 11.97
C ILE A 17 -7.56 -1.11 12.46
N PRO A 18 -8.38 -2.17 12.55
CA PRO A 18 -7.91 -3.50 12.90
C PRO A 18 -6.98 -4.05 11.81
N SER A 19 -6.03 -4.90 12.18
CA SER A 19 -5.41 -5.84 11.25
C SER A 19 -6.50 -6.69 10.59
N LEU A 20 -6.88 -6.37 9.35
CA LEU A 20 -7.94 -7.09 8.65
C LEU A 20 -7.29 -8.10 7.72
N ASN A 21 -7.24 -9.33 8.20
CA ASN A 21 -6.69 -10.47 7.50
C ASN A 21 -7.54 -10.72 6.25
N HIS A 22 -6.91 -10.62 5.08
CA HIS A 22 -7.49 -11.20 3.88
C HIS A 22 -7.50 -12.73 4.03
N ALA A 23 -8.55 -13.40 3.53
CA ALA A 23 -8.69 -14.85 3.59
C ALA A 23 -7.64 -15.54 2.69
N GLY A 24 -6.43 -15.65 3.22
CA GLY A 24 -5.26 -16.23 2.56
C GLY A 24 -3.98 -15.58 3.08
N GLY A 25 -3.38 -16.16 4.12
CA GLY A 25 -1.97 -16.05 4.54
C GLY A 25 -1.28 -14.70 4.75
N ASP A 26 -1.81 -13.59 4.22
CA ASP A 26 -1.06 -12.36 4.00
C ASP A 26 -1.69 -11.19 4.77
N GLU A 27 -1.08 -10.86 5.92
CA GLU A 27 -1.47 -9.76 6.81
C GLU A 27 -1.24 -8.39 6.14
N ILE A 28 -2.23 -7.51 6.19
CA ILE A 28 -2.14 -6.12 5.72
C ILE A 28 -2.79 -5.19 6.75
N GLU A 29 -2.13 -4.07 7.03
CA GLU A 29 -2.62 -2.98 7.87
C GLU A 29 -2.70 -1.70 7.04
N ALA A 30 -3.63 -0.81 7.38
CA ALA A 30 -3.77 0.46 6.68
C ALA A 30 -4.20 1.60 7.61
N SER A 31 -3.78 2.82 7.29
CA SER A 31 -4.11 4.07 7.97
C SER A 31 -4.70 5.06 7.00
N VAL A 32 -5.81 5.69 7.37
CA VAL A 32 -6.25 6.92 6.71
C VAL A 32 -5.80 8.10 7.56
N GLN A 33 -5.05 9.02 6.94
CA GLN A 33 -4.48 10.20 7.57
C GLN A 33 -4.81 11.44 6.74
N ALA A 34 -5.21 12.53 7.39
CA ALA A 34 -5.28 13.82 6.71
C ALA A 34 -3.85 14.30 6.39
N CYS A 35 -3.67 15.01 5.27
CA CYS A 35 -2.35 15.56 4.91
C CYS A 35 -1.86 16.58 5.96
N PRO A 36 -0.78 16.29 6.72
CA PRO A 36 -0.29 17.21 7.74
C PRO A 36 0.36 18.42 7.07
N LYS A 37 0.27 19.59 7.72
CA LYS A 37 0.76 20.86 7.16
C LYS A 37 2.19 20.78 6.60
N ARG A 38 3.08 20.04 7.26
CA ARG A 38 4.48 19.89 6.85
C ARG A 38 4.72 19.06 5.58
N PHE A 39 3.75 18.26 5.14
CA PHE A 39 3.84 17.46 3.90
C PHE A 39 3.13 18.13 2.73
N ARG A 40 2.43 19.24 2.96
CA ARG A 40 1.57 19.85 1.94
C ARG A 40 2.34 20.23 0.69
N ASP A 41 3.53 20.81 0.83
CA ASP A 41 4.32 21.25 -0.31
C ASP A 41 4.79 20.05 -1.15
N ASP A 42 5.22 18.97 -0.50
CA ASP A 42 5.63 17.72 -1.18
C ASP A 42 4.44 17.08 -1.92
N ILE A 43 3.25 17.04 -1.29
CA ILE A 43 2.05 16.49 -1.92
C ILE A 43 1.52 17.40 -3.03
N ALA A 44 1.60 18.72 -2.88
CA ALA A 44 1.24 19.66 -3.94
C ALA A 44 2.19 19.57 -5.14
N ALA A 45 3.48 19.27 -4.91
CA ALA A 45 4.43 18.99 -5.98
C ALA A 45 4.15 17.66 -6.71
N LEU A 46 3.63 16.65 -6.00
CA LEU A 46 3.15 15.41 -6.61
C LEU A 46 1.91 15.62 -7.46
N PHE A 47 0.95 16.41 -6.98
CA PHE A 47 -0.35 16.60 -7.63
C PHE A 47 -0.67 18.10 -7.85
N PRO A 48 0.03 18.79 -8.77
CA PRO A 48 -0.15 20.23 -8.97
C PRO A 48 -1.50 20.60 -9.61
N SER A 49 -2.20 19.61 -10.18
CA SER A 49 -3.48 19.78 -10.87
C SER A 49 -4.70 19.82 -9.93
N ILE A 50 -4.50 19.59 -8.62
CA ILE A 50 -5.58 19.60 -7.63
C ILE A 50 -5.27 20.52 -6.43
N ASP A 51 -6.32 21.03 -5.79
CA ASP A 51 -6.20 21.55 -4.43
C ASP A 51 -6.06 20.36 -3.47
N ILE A 52 -4.97 20.31 -2.71
CA ILE A 52 -4.69 19.26 -1.72
C ILE A 52 -5.44 19.45 -0.39
N LYS A 53 -6.27 20.50 -0.25
CA LYS A 53 -7.19 20.63 0.87
C LYS A 53 -8.14 19.42 0.91
N ASP A 54 -8.39 18.89 2.11
CA ASP A 54 -9.26 17.73 2.33
C ASP A 54 -8.81 16.46 1.56
N LEU A 55 -7.52 16.39 1.23
CA LEU A 55 -6.88 15.18 0.71
C LEU A 55 -6.50 14.25 1.86
N PHE A 56 -6.91 12.99 1.74
CA PHE A 56 -6.56 11.92 2.65
C PHE A 56 -5.52 10.99 2.02
N ILE A 57 -4.64 10.50 2.89
CA ILE A 57 -3.52 9.63 2.59
C ILE A 57 -3.83 8.27 3.23
N LEU A 58 -4.03 7.26 2.40
CA LEU A 58 -4.21 5.87 2.79
C LEU A 58 -2.85 5.17 2.73
N MET A 59 -2.18 5.10 3.88
CA MET A 59 -0.92 4.39 4.06
C MET A 59 -1.23 2.91 4.26
N THR A 60 -0.60 2.02 3.49
CA THR A 60 -0.74 0.56 3.65
C THR A 60 0.59 -0.06 4.04
N CYS A 61 0.53 -1.09 4.88
CA CYS A 61 1.67 -1.88 5.32
C CYS A 61 1.33 -3.35 5.10
N GLN A 62 2.05 -4.00 4.20
CA GLN A 62 1.91 -5.44 3.99
C GLN A 62 2.99 -6.18 4.75
N LYS A 63 2.61 -7.18 5.55
CA LYS A 63 3.59 -8.03 6.22
C LYS A 63 4.28 -8.92 5.18
N SER A 64 5.61 -8.92 5.19
CA SER A 64 6.39 -9.79 4.33
C SER A 64 6.64 -11.15 4.97
N ARG A 65 6.91 -12.14 4.12
CA ARG A 65 7.28 -13.51 4.53
C ARG A 65 8.76 -13.65 4.88
N VAL A 66 9.57 -12.68 4.47
CA VAL A 66 11.01 -12.59 4.74
C VAL A 66 11.40 -11.18 5.13
N ASP A 67 12.55 -11.02 5.79
CA ASP A 67 13.09 -9.70 6.12
C ASP A 67 13.50 -8.94 4.85
N LEU A 68 12.82 -7.82 4.57
CA LEU A 68 13.03 -7.05 3.34
C LEU A 68 14.31 -6.19 3.36
N VAL A 69 14.97 -6.08 4.52
CA VAL A 69 16.29 -5.43 4.64
C VAL A 69 17.38 -6.23 3.92
N GLY A 70 17.17 -7.54 3.80
CA GLY A 70 18.11 -8.45 3.16
C GLY A 70 18.28 -8.22 1.65
N ARG A 71 19.16 -9.02 1.05
CA ARG A 71 19.32 -9.14 -0.40
C ARG A 71 19.30 -10.61 -0.77
N GLY A 72 18.77 -10.92 -1.95
CA GLY A 72 18.77 -12.27 -2.50
C GLY A 72 17.48 -12.56 -3.26
N PRO A 73 17.45 -13.67 -4.03
CA PRO A 73 16.30 -14.02 -4.88
C PRO A 73 14.99 -14.07 -4.10
N GLU A 74 14.98 -14.68 -2.91
CA GLU A 74 13.78 -14.79 -2.06
C GLU A 74 13.23 -13.42 -1.62
N VAL A 75 14.11 -12.47 -1.32
CA VAL A 75 13.71 -11.11 -0.93
C VAL A 75 13.14 -10.34 -2.13
N GLU A 76 13.74 -10.48 -3.31
CA GLU A 76 13.24 -9.83 -4.52
C GLU A 76 11.92 -10.44 -5.00
N GLU A 77 11.77 -11.77 -4.93
CA GLU A 77 10.50 -12.46 -5.21
C GLU A 77 9.39 -12.01 -4.26
N GLU A 78 9.70 -11.84 -2.97
CA GLU A 78 8.72 -11.33 -2.01
C GLU A 78 8.36 -9.86 -2.28
N LYS A 79 9.32 -9.01 -2.64
CA LYS A 79 9.05 -7.62 -3.04
C LYS A 79 8.14 -7.56 -4.27
N ASP A 80 8.43 -8.36 -5.29
CA ASP A 80 7.61 -8.44 -6.50
C ASP A 80 6.18 -8.89 -6.18
N ARG A 81 6.03 -9.93 -5.34
CA ARG A 81 4.73 -10.41 -4.88
C ARG A 81 3.93 -9.32 -4.14
N LEU A 82 4.57 -8.60 -3.24
CA LEU A 82 3.95 -7.53 -2.45
C LEU A 82 3.60 -6.32 -3.32
N LEU A 83 4.45 -5.97 -4.29
CA LEU A 83 4.22 -4.91 -5.27
C LEU A 83 3.02 -5.24 -6.18
N GLU A 84 2.99 -6.44 -6.77
CA GLU A 84 1.88 -6.88 -7.61
C GLU A 84 0.55 -6.88 -6.85
N ARG A 85 0.57 -7.34 -5.60
CA ARG A 85 -0.60 -7.31 -4.71
C ARG A 85 -1.04 -5.87 -4.44
N PHE A 86 -0.11 -4.98 -4.11
CA PHE A 86 -0.44 -3.57 -3.89
C PHE A 86 -1.07 -2.94 -5.14
N PHE A 87 -0.48 -3.12 -6.32
CA PHE A 87 -1.06 -2.57 -7.55
C PHE A 87 -2.45 -3.10 -7.84
N PHE A 88 -2.74 -4.36 -7.53
CA PHE A 88 -4.08 -4.91 -7.68
C PHE A 88 -5.08 -4.25 -6.73
N LEU A 89 -4.71 -4.11 -5.45
CA LEU A 89 -5.54 -3.44 -4.44
C LEU A 89 -5.75 -1.96 -4.79
N ALA A 90 -4.66 -1.22 -5.05
CA ALA A 90 -4.67 0.21 -5.32
C ALA A 90 -5.51 0.56 -6.56
N LYS A 91 -5.38 -0.21 -7.65
CA LYS A 91 -6.22 -0.02 -8.85
C LYS A 91 -7.70 -0.22 -8.55
N ALA A 92 -8.06 -1.19 -7.70
CA ALA A 92 -9.45 -1.42 -7.34
C ALA A 92 -9.99 -0.31 -6.43
N VAL A 93 -9.23 0.15 -5.44
CA VAL A 93 -9.59 1.27 -4.57
C VAL A 93 -9.80 2.54 -5.40
N VAL A 94 -8.83 2.90 -6.24
CA VAL A 94 -8.91 4.10 -7.08
C VAL A 94 -10.14 4.03 -7.99
N ARG A 95 -10.37 2.92 -8.70
CA ARG A 95 -11.54 2.76 -9.57
C ARG A 95 -12.87 2.92 -8.83
N ARG A 96 -12.97 2.42 -7.60
CA ARG A 96 -14.18 2.52 -6.78
C ARG A 96 -14.42 3.96 -6.30
N LEU A 97 -13.35 4.67 -5.93
CA LEU A 97 -13.41 6.09 -5.58
C LEU A 97 -13.80 6.94 -6.79
N GLU A 98 -13.16 6.73 -7.94
CA GLU A 98 -13.46 7.42 -9.20
C GLU A 98 -14.91 7.18 -9.65
N ALA A 99 -15.38 5.93 -9.57
CA ALA A 99 -16.78 5.59 -9.89
C ALA A 99 -17.80 6.28 -8.96
N SER A 100 -17.36 6.70 -7.77
CA SER A 100 -18.16 7.46 -6.80
C SER A 100 -17.98 8.98 -6.93
N GLY A 101 -17.25 9.44 -7.96
CA GLY A 101 -17.02 10.86 -8.23
C GLY A 101 -15.88 11.49 -7.43
N TYR A 102 -15.04 10.69 -6.77
CA TYR A 102 -13.89 11.19 -6.03
C TYR A 102 -12.60 11.09 -6.84
N TRP A 103 -11.70 12.05 -6.63
CA TRP A 103 -10.34 11.98 -7.15
C TRP A 103 -9.52 11.00 -6.31
N ALA A 104 -8.71 10.15 -6.96
CA ALA A 104 -7.77 9.27 -6.28
C ALA A 104 -6.55 8.95 -7.15
N ASP A 105 -5.43 8.63 -6.49
CA ASP A 105 -4.19 8.17 -7.13
C ASP A 105 -3.44 7.22 -6.18
N TYR A 106 -2.39 6.58 -6.66
CA TYR A 106 -1.48 5.76 -5.87
C TYR A 106 -0.05 5.90 -6.36
N ILE A 107 0.90 5.67 -5.46
CA ILE A 107 2.32 5.76 -5.74
C ILE A 107 2.83 4.38 -6.15
N ASP A 108 3.69 4.31 -7.17
CA ASP A 108 4.55 3.15 -7.37
C ASP A 108 5.67 3.16 -6.32
N PRO A 109 5.67 2.24 -5.33
CA PRO A 109 6.66 2.26 -4.25
C PRO A 109 8.11 2.10 -4.73
N CYS A 110 8.32 1.55 -5.93
CA CYS A 110 9.65 1.37 -6.51
C CYS A 110 10.25 2.67 -7.05
N SER A 111 9.43 3.53 -7.65
CA SER A 111 9.88 4.78 -8.28
C SER A 111 9.53 6.04 -7.49
N GLY A 112 8.57 5.93 -6.55
CA GLY A 112 7.97 7.06 -5.85
C GLY A 112 7.08 7.94 -6.73
N MET A 113 6.75 7.52 -7.95
CA MET A 113 5.94 8.31 -8.89
C MET A 113 4.44 7.99 -8.74
N SER A 114 3.60 9.00 -9.03
CA SER A 114 2.16 8.79 -9.18
C SER A 114 1.85 7.88 -10.38
N MET A 115 0.77 7.11 -10.28
CA MET A 115 0.46 6.10 -11.28
C MET A 115 -0.70 6.48 -12.19
N VAL A 116 -1.62 7.33 -11.72
CA VAL A 116 -2.77 7.81 -12.48
C VAL A 116 -2.50 9.18 -13.10
N HIS A 117 -2.15 10.18 -12.29
CA HIS A 117 -1.92 11.56 -12.70
C HIS A 117 -0.42 11.85 -12.76
N ARG A 118 0.20 11.58 -13.92
CA ARG A 118 1.66 11.63 -14.13
C ARG A 118 2.14 13.01 -14.59
N ASP A 119 1.62 14.05 -13.96
CA ASP A 119 1.85 15.44 -14.36
C ASP A 119 3.27 15.93 -14.00
N THR A 120 3.94 15.25 -13.07
CA THR A 120 5.27 15.63 -12.55
C THR A 120 6.20 14.44 -12.40
N CYS A 121 7.50 14.74 -12.22
CA CYS A 121 8.52 13.77 -11.82
C CYS A 121 8.84 13.89 -10.32
N ALA A 122 7.94 14.45 -9.51
CA ALA A 122 8.13 14.51 -8.07
C ALA A 122 8.12 13.10 -7.49
N VAL A 123 9.03 12.84 -6.54
CA VAL A 123 9.22 11.52 -5.94
C VAL A 123 8.67 11.53 -4.52
N TYR A 124 7.78 10.59 -4.25
CA TYR A 124 7.26 10.31 -2.92
C TYR A 124 8.11 9.25 -2.21
N ASP A 125 8.63 9.58 -1.02
CA ASP A 125 9.40 8.66 -0.18
C ASP A 125 8.48 7.98 0.84
N GLU A 126 8.12 6.72 0.58
CA GLU A 126 7.26 5.88 1.43
C GLU A 126 7.82 5.75 2.87
N VAL A 127 9.14 5.65 3.03
CA VAL A 127 9.78 5.48 4.34
C VAL A 127 9.72 6.78 5.14
N ALA A 128 10.00 7.91 4.50
CA ALA A 128 9.86 9.23 5.12
C ALA A 128 8.40 9.53 5.48
N ALA A 129 7.46 9.16 4.60
CA ALA A 129 6.04 9.31 4.83
C ALA A 129 5.55 8.52 6.04
N LEU A 130 5.91 7.24 6.17
CA LEU A 130 5.52 6.43 7.34
C LEU A 130 6.07 7.00 8.66
N CYS A 131 7.32 7.47 8.66
CA CYS A 131 7.88 8.12 9.84
C CYS A 131 7.10 9.39 10.20
N ALA A 132 6.71 10.17 9.20
CA ALA A 132 6.03 11.44 9.43
C ALA A 132 4.53 11.29 9.74
N LEU A 133 3.83 10.37 9.10
CA LEU A 133 2.38 10.21 9.20
C LEU A 133 2.00 9.21 10.28
N CYS A 134 2.80 8.15 10.42
CA CYS A 134 2.50 7.03 11.29
C CYS A 134 3.49 6.89 12.46
N SER A 135 4.46 7.80 12.62
CA SER A 135 5.46 7.76 13.71
C SER A 135 6.28 6.47 13.75
N PHE A 136 6.48 5.82 12.60
CA PHE A 136 7.31 4.62 12.52
C PHE A 136 8.76 4.97 12.82
N ARG A 137 9.46 4.06 13.51
CA ARG A 137 10.91 4.19 13.67
C ARG A 137 11.59 3.91 12.33
N ILE A 138 12.67 4.62 12.05
CA ILE A 138 13.51 4.35 10.87
C ILE A 138 14.84 3.77 11.36
N GLN A 139 15.34 2.77 10.65
CA GLN A 139 16.67 2.21 10.82
C GLN A 139 17.47 2.33 9.53
N ASN A 140 18.78 2.56 9.66
CA ASN A 140 19.70 2.52 8.52
C ASN A 140 20.09 1.07 8.22
N ALA A 141 20.00 0.69 6.95
CA ALA A 141 20.46 -0.57 6.39
C ALA A 141 21.48 -0.28 5.28
N GLY A 142 22.75 -0.10 5.67
CA GLY A 142 23.78 0.37 4.75
C GLY A 142 23.48 1.79 4.25
N CYS A 143 23.28 1.95 2.95
CA CYS A 143 22.90 3.23 2.33
C CYS A 143 21.38 3.48 2.29
N CYS A 144 20.54 2.50 2.64
CA CYS A 144 19.09 2.61 2.60
C CYS A 144 18.51 2.92 3.99
N LYS A 145 17.37 3.62 4.01
CA LYS A 145 16.53 3.77 5.21
C LYS A 145 15.39 2.76 5.13
N VAL A 146 15.07 2.15 6.26
CA VAL A 146 13.96 1.18 6.36
C VAL A 146 13.03 1.60 7.49
N ALA A 147 11.73 1.63 7.21
CA ALA A 147 10.70 1.84 8.22
C ALA A 147 10.48 0.55 9.03
N LEU A 148 10.35 0.69 10.34
CA LEU A 148 10.11 -0.41 11.26
C LEU A 148 8.66 -0.36 11.73
N HIS A 149 7.88 -1.35 11.30
CA HIS A 149 6.53 -1.57 11.79
C HIS A 149 6.57 -1.89 13.30
N PRO A 150 5.66 -1.36 14.13
CA PRO A 150 5.62 -1.64 15.57
C PRO A 150 5.54 -3.14 15.90
N SER A 151 4.80 -3.90 15.09
CA SER A 151 4.57 -5.34 15.30
C SER A 151 5.43 -6.24 14.42
N TRP A 152 5.88 -5.76 13.26
CA TRP A 152 6.57 -6.59 12.25
C TRP A 152 8.04 -6.21 12.05
N GLY A 153 8.52 -5.13 12.68
CA GLY A 153 9.88 -4.65 12.48
C GLY A 153 10.12 -4.30 11.00
N SER A 154 11.22 -4.80 10.45
CA SER A 154 11.58 -4.63 9.03
C SER A 154 10.81 -5.53 8.06
N TRP A 155 9.92 -6.39 8.55
CA TRP A 155 9.16 -7.34 7.74
C TRP A 155 7.88 -6.68 7.22
N VAL A 156 8.04 -5.52 6.60
CA VAL A 156 6.94 -4.66 6.17
C VAL A 156 7.23 -4.01 4.83
N TYR A 157 6.26 -4.06 3.93
CA TYR A 157 6.27 -3.40 2.64
C TYR A 157 5.25 -2.25 2.64
N PRO A 158 5.71 -0.99 2.71
CA PRO A 158 4.83 0.17 2.72
C PRO A 158 4.43 0.60 1.31
N ALA A 159 3.21 1.11 1.17
CA ALA A 159 2.73 1.68 -0.08
C ALA A 159 1.54 2.63 0.15
N THR A 160 1.41 3.68 -0.66
CA THR A 160 0.47 4.77 -0.41
C THR A 160 -0.56 5.01 -1.52
N ILE A 161 -1.80 5.28 -1.12
CA ILE A 161 -2.91 5.73 -1.97
C ILE A 161 -3.34 7.12 -1.49
N PHE A 162 -3.69 8.02 -2.41
CA PHE A 162 -4.22 9.35 -2.14
C PHE A 162 -5.66 9.45 -2.61
N ALA A 163 -6.50 10.14 -1.86
CA ALA A 163 -7.90 10.33 -2.21
C ALA A 163 -8.44 11.68 -1.72
N LYS A 164 -9.15 12.40 -2.59
CA LYS A 164 -9.89 13.61 -2.21
C LYS A 164 -11.35 13.22 -1.94
N ALA A 165 -11.55 12.53 -0.84
CA ALA A 165 -12.84 12.01 -0.37
C ALA A 165 -12.91 12.07 1.17
N PRO A 166 -14.10 12.11 1.79
CA PRO A 166 -14.21 11.97 3.24
C PRO A 166 -13.52 10.70 3.74
N ALA A 167 -12.88 10.76 4.92
CA ALA A 167 -12.12 9.65 5.49
C ALA A 167 -12.97 8.37 5.56
N GLU A 168 -14.23 8.50 5.96
CA GLU A 168 -15.18 7.39 6.11
C GLU A 168 -15.44 6.68 4.77
N VAL A 169 -15.42 7.43 3.66
CA VAL A 169 -15.57 6.87 2.32
C VAL A 169 -14.31 6.10 1.91
N VAL A 170 -13.13 6.66 2.16
CA VAL A 170 -11.85 6.00 1.87
C VAL A 170 -11.73 4.70 2.66
N GLU A 171 -12.07 4.73 3.95
CA GLU A 171 -12.09 3.54 4.82
C GLU A 171 -13.09 2.51 4.32
N ALA A 172 -14.32 2.90 4.00
CA ALA A 172 -15.34 1.98 3.50
C ALA A 172 -14.92 1.30 2.19
N VAL A 173 -14.38 2.08 1.22
CA VAL A 173 -13.90 1.54 -0.06
C VAL A 173 -12.72 0.60 0.14
N TRP A 174 -11.78 0.95 1.04
CA TRP A 174 -10.67 0.07 1.41
C TRP A 174 -11.17 -1.27 1.95
N GLN A 175 -12.10 -1.24 2.91
CA GLN A 175 -12.66 -2.45 3.51
C GLN A 175 -13.40 -3.32 2.50
N GLU A 176 -14.26 -2.70 1.70
CA GLU A 176 -14.98 -3.42 0.64
C GLU A 176 -14.00 -4.08 -0.35
N THR A 177 -12.93 -3.37 -0.70
CA THR A 177 -11.90 -3.87 -1.62
C THR A 177 -11.17 -5.08 -1.03
N LEU A 178 -10.76 -5.02 0.25
CA LEU A 178 -10.12 -6.14 0.93
C LEU A 178 -11.02 -7.38 1.03
N MET A 179 -12.34 -7.19 1.18
CA MET A 179 -13.30 -8.30 1.26
C MET A 179 -13.62 -8.92 -0.11
N THR A 180 -13.64 -8.11 -1.16
CA THR A 180 -14.13 -8.53 -2.50
C THR A 180 -13.03 -9.06 -3.42
N LEU A 181 -11.79 -8.62 -3.22
CA LEU A 181 -10.68 -9.03 -4.07
C LEU A 181 -10.16 -10.40 -3.66
N LYS A 182 -10.49 -11.45 -4.43
CA LYS A 182 -9.90 -12.78 -4.25
C LYS A 182 -8.37 -12.72 -4.46
N PRO A 183 -7.58 -13.54 -3.73
CA PRO A 183 -6.15 -13.66 -4.02
C PRO A 183 -6.00 -14.09 -5.48
N ARG A 184 -5.20 -13.35 -6.26
CA ARG A 184 -4.73 -13.90 -7.53
C ARG A 184 -3.83 -15.08 -7.23
N HIS A 185 -3.90 -16.09 -8.09
CA HIS A 185 -2.97 -17.19 -8.03
C HIS A 185 -1.55 -16.61 -8.17
N PRO A 186 -0.55 -17.08 -7.38
CA PRO A 186 0.84 -16.70 -7.61
C PRO A 186 1.22 -16.97 -9.08
N PRO A 187 2.24 -16.28 -9.62
CA PRO A 187 2.69 -16.49 -11.00
C PRO A 187 2.99 -17.98 -11.31
N TYR A 188 3.25 -18.77 -10.28
CA TYR A 188 3.26 -20.23 -10.30
C TYR A 188 2.33 -20.81 -9.21
N CYS A 189 1.22 -21.46 -9.59
CA CYS A 189 0.45 -22.33 -8.69
C CYS A 189 0.53 -23.78 -9.20
N GLU A 190 0.95 -24.70 -8.33
CA GLU A 190 0.94 -26.14 -8.60
C GLU A 190 -0.49 -26.64 -8.92
N CYS A 191 -1.50 -26.00 -8.32
CA CYS A 191 -2.91 -26.30 -8.52
C CYS A 191 -3.41 -26.17 -9.98
N CYS A 192 -2.78 -25.31 -10.78
CA CYS A 192 -3.19 -25.04 -12.17
C CYS A 192 -2.05 -25.23 -13.19
N GLY A 193 -0.99 -25.95 -12.81
CA GLY A 193 0.09 -26.34 -13.73
C GLY A 193 0.79 -25.16 -14.41
N GLY A 194 0.86 -24.00 -13.76
CA GLY A 194 1.57 -22.82 -14.27
C GLY A 194 0.87 -22.03 -15.40
N LYS A 195 -0.40 -22.29 -15.72
CA LYS A 195 -1.13 -21.52 -16.76
C LYS A 195 -1.83 -20.30 -16.16
N ARG A 196 -1.35 -19.09 -16.47
CA ARG A 196 -2.05 -17.82 -16.17
C ARG A 196 -3.36 -17.74 -16.97
N PRO A 197 -4.55 -17.63 -16.34
CA PRO A 197 -5.74 -17.26 -17.07
C PRO A 197 -5.69 -15.75 -17.36
N GLY A 198 -5.32 -15.36 -18.58
CA GLY A 198 -5.46 -13.97 -19.03
C GLY A 198 -4.41 -13.37 -19.95
N ILE A 199 -3.38 -14.11 -20.38
CA ILE A 199 -2.59 -13.68 -21.55
C ILE A 199 -3.23 -14.37 -22.76
N LEU A 200 -4.03 -13.61 -23.51
CA LEU A 200 -4.42 -13.98 -24.86
C LEU A 200 -3.14 -14.09 -25.69
N THR A 201 -2.60 -15.29 -25.83
CA THR A 201 -1.71 -15.58 -26.96
C THR A 201 -2.57 -15.50 -28.20
N GLY A 202 -2.45 -14.42 -28.96
CA GLY A 202 -3.03 -14.33 -30.30
C GLY A 202 -2.57 -15.52 -31.16
N PRO A 203 -3.36 -15.93 -32.17
CA PRO A 203 -3.00 -17.08 -32.97
C PRO A 203 -1.82 -16.72 -33.88
N GLY A 204 -0.65 -17.25 -33.56
CA GLY A 204 0.37 -17.56 -34.54
C GLY A 204 0.26 -19.03 -34.87
N VAL A 205 -0.41 -19.35 -35.98
CA VAL A 205 0.04 -20.07 -37.20
C VAL A 205 -1.20 -20.17 -38.10
#